data_AF-A0A7L4RJB9-F1
#
_entry.id   AF-A0A7L4RJB9-F1
#
_cell.length_a   1.000
_cell.length_b   1.000
_cell.length_c   1.000
_cell.angle_alpha   90.00
_cell.angle_beta   90.00
_cell.angle_gamma   90.00
#
_symmetry.space_group_name_H-M   'P 1'
#
loop_
_entity.id
_entity.type
_entity.pdbx_description
1 polymer ?
#
loop_
_entity_poly.entity_id
_entity_poly.type
_entity_poly.pdbx_seq_one_letter_code
_entity_poly.pdbx_strand_id
1 'polypeptide(L)'
;MVDFQSKLKEALENISSKKPLIFSITNYVSILDVAQGIRDCGALPVMWYEQDVAEQLAGIASALYLNMGTLSKESYKTMVASGRIAKRRGIPIVVDIVAAGATELTTNNSKKLLEDIKVDIVKGNKGEVSTICGGKAEVRGVEAMSHQDNLLELMKDYSKEHETVLVASGAVDYVTDGRKSYLVKNGSPEMGLIVGSGCVSSAIVAAFSAVQRDYGLASALAMSYFGIAGEIASRVSKLTGTFKCNFSDSLFSLAQKRDVDGVRIDER
;
A
#
# COMPACT_ATOMS: atom_id res chain seq x y z
N MET A 1 -15.88 -6.44 19.60
CA MET A 1 -14.51 -6.07 19.22
C MET A 1 -14.15 -6.91 18.01
N VAL A 2 -13.59 -6.33 16.94
CA VAL A 2 -13.24 -7.08 15.73
C VAL A 2 -12.08 -8.01 16.05
N ASP A 3 -12.21 -9.29 15.71
CA ASP A 3 -11.09 -10.24 15.79
C ASP A 3 -10.22 -10.12 14.53
N PHE A 4 -9.22 -9.24 14.62
CA PHE A 4 -8.31 -8.99 13.51
C PHE A 4 -7.44 -10.19 13.14
N GLN A 5 -7.13 -11.08 14.09
CA GLN A 5 -6.34 -12.27 13.81
C GLN A 5 -7.13 -13.25 12.95
N SER A 6 -8.39 -13.51 13.30
CA SER A 6 -9.29 -14.32 12.46
C SER A 6 -9.52 -13.69 11.09
N LYS A 7 -9.67 -12.35 11.02
CA LYS A 7 -9.83 -11.63 9.75
C LYS A 7 -8.59 -11.71 8.87
N LEU A 8 -7.40 -11.66 9.44
CA LEU A 8 -6.15 -11.83 8.69
C LEU A 8 -6.03 -13.26 8.13
N LYS A 9 -6.35 -14.28 8.93
CA LYS A 9 -6.38 -15.69 8.46
C LYS A 9 -7.35 -15.87 7.29
N GLU A 10 -8.55 -15.32 7.41
CA GLU A 10 -9.57 -15.33 6.35
C GLU A 10 -9.07 -14.65 5.06
N ALA A 11 -8.37 -13.51 5.18
CA ALA A 11 -7.81 -12.81 4.02
C ALA A 11 -6.72 -13.65 3.32
N LEU A 12 -5.78 -14.22 4.07
CA LEU A 12 -4.73 -15.09 3.53
C LEU A 12 -5.31 -16.37 2.89
N GLU A 13 -6.37 -16.93 3.47
CA GLU A 13 -7.14 -18.04 2.88
C GLU A 13 -7.74 -17.69 1.53
N ASN A 14 -8.37 -16.51 1.45
CA ASN A 14 -8.93 -16.02 0.21
C ASN A 14 -7.86 -15.75 -0.85
N ILE A 15 -6.70 -15.19 -0.48
CA ILE A 15 -5.59 -14.97 -1.42
C ILE A 15 -5.07 -16.31 -1.93
N SER A 16 -4.80 -17.26 -1.03
CA SER A 16 -4.28 -18.59 -1.38
C SER A 16 -5.23 -19.38 -2.30
N SER A 17 -6.54 -19.30 -2.05
CA SER A 17 -7.57 -20.01 -2.83
C SER A 17 -7.88 -19.36 -4.17
N LYS A 18 -8.03 -18.02 -4.20
CA LYS A 18 -8.41 -17.27 -5.41
C LYS A 18 -7.21 -16.94 -6.31
N LYS A 19 -6.00 -16.89 -5.74
CA LYS A 19 -4.75 -16.50 -6.42
C LYS A 19 -4.94 -15.22 -7.26
N PRO A 20 -5.33 -14.10 -6.63
CA PRO A 20 -5.70 -12.89 -7.35
C PRO A 20 -4.55 -12.38 -8.24
N LEU A 21 -4.89 -11.93 -9.44
CA LEU A 21 -3.94 -11.34 -10.38
C LEU A 21 -3.73 -9.86 -10.02
N ILE A 22 -2.50 -9.49 -9.65
CA ILE A 22 -2.16 -8.12 -9.26
C ILE A 22 -1.38 -7.48 -10.39
N PHE A 23 -2.06 -6.65 -11.18
CA PHE A 23 -1.40 -5.90 -12.24
C PHE A 23 -0.71 -4.68 -11.66
N SER A 24 0.60 -4.59 -11.87
CA SER A 24 1.43 -3.54 -11.28
C SER A 24 2.16 -2.73 -12.35
N ILE A 25 2.02 -1.41 -12.31
CA ILE A 25 2.90 -0.47 -13.02
C ILE A 25 3.77 0.18 -11.96
N THR A 26 5.00 -0.31 -11.80
CA THR A 26 5.89 0.11 -10.71
C THR A 26 7.23 0.67 -11.16
N ASN A 27 8.03 1.16 -10.21
CA ASN A 27 9.37 1.69 -10.45
C ASN A 27 10.38 0.57 -10.78
N TYR A 28 11.40 0.90 -11.58
CA TYR A 28 12.43 -0.08 -11.96
C TYR A 28 13.39 -0.47 -10.81
N VAL A 29 13.41 0.29 -9.72
CA VAL A 29 14.31 0.04 -8.57
C VAL A 29 13.88 -1.18 -7.78
N SER A 30 12.56 -1.40 -7.64
CA SER A 30 11.98 -2.42 -6.76
C SER A 30 11.07 -3.41 -7.48
N ILE A 31 11.03 -3.41 -8.82
CA ILE A 31 10.10 -4.24 -9.60
C ILE A 31 10.18 -5.73 -9.27
N LEU A 32 11.39 -6.28 -9.11
CA LEU A 32 11.59 -7.69 -8.75
C LEU A 32 11.10 -7.99 -7.33
N ASP A 33 11.39 -7.10 -6.37
CA ASP A 33 10.96 -7.26 -4.99
C ASP A 33 9.44 -7.13 -4.84
N VAL A 34 8.81 -6.24 -5.61
CA VAL A 34 7.35 -6.12 -5.70
C VAL A 34 6.73 -7.40 -6.26
N ALA A 35 7.27 -7.93 -7.36
CA ALA A 35 6.80 -9.19 -7.93
C ALA A 35 6.95 -10.35 -6.95
N GLN A 36 8.10 -10.44 -6.28
CA GLN A 36 8.36 -11.47 -5.29
C GLN A 36 7.42 -11.33 -4.08
N GLY A 37 7.19 -10.13 -3.54
CA GLY A 37 6.29 -9.95 -2.40
C GLY A 37 4.83 -10.28 -2.70
N ILE A 38 4.33 -9.95 -3.91
CA ILE A 38 3.01 -10.40 -4.38
C ILE A 38 2.97 -11.94 -4.44
N ARG A 39 4.04 -12.56 -4.94
CA ARG A 39 4.13 -14.01 -5.01
C ARG A 39 4.20 -14.65 -3.63
N ASP A 40 4.96 -14.06 -2.71
CA ASP A 40 5.16 -14.56 -1.34
C ASP A 40 3.86 -14.54 -0.55
N CYS A 41 2.99 -13.53 -0.75
CA CYS A 41 1.67 -13.53 -0.12
C CYS A 41 0.65 -14.48 -0.77
N GLY A 42 1.02 -15.17 -1.86
CA GLY A 42 0.19 -16.18 -2.54
C GLY A 42 -0.61 -15.67 -3.75
N ALA A 43 -0.43 -14.40 -4.13
CA ALA A 43 -1.06 -13.80 -5.30
C ALA A 43 -0.21 -13.97 -6.58
N LEU A 44 -0.76 -13.56 -7.74
CA LEU A 44 -0.10 -13.66 -9.03
C LEU A 44 0.37 -12.27 -9.50
N PRO A 45 1.69 -11.99 -9.58
CA PRO A 45 2.18 -10.72 -10.09
C PRO A 45 2.13 -10.67 -11.62
N VAL A 46 1.75 -9.51 -12.18
CA VAL A 46 1.99 -9.19 -13.59
C VAL A 46 2.39 -7.72 -13.73
N MET A 47 3.41 -7.45 -14.54
CA MET A 47 3.95 -6.11 -14.77
C MET A 47 4.08 -5.88 -16.28
N TRP A 48 3.52 -4.77 -16.76
CA TRP A 48 3.56 -4.39 -18.17
C TRP A 48 3.41 -2.88 -18.33
N TYR A 49 4.13 -2.30 -19.28
CA TYR A 49 4.24 -0.84 -19.44
C TYR A 49 3.73 -0.33 -20.79
N GLU A 50 3.72 -1.20 -21.80
CA GLU A 50 3.09 -0.90 -23.09
C GLU A 50 1.58 -0.73 -22.85
N GLN A 51 1.03 0.39 -23.35
CA GLN A 51 -0.30 0.85 -22.99
C GLN A 51 -1.41 -0.09 -23.46
N ASP A 52 -1.36 -0.57 -24.70
CA ASP A 52 -2.41 -1.42 -25.29
C ASP A 52 -2.57 -2.75 -24.54
N VAL A 53 -1.46 -3.33 -24.07
CA VAL A 53 -1.45 -4.54 -23.24
C VAL A 53 -1.80 -4.22 -21.79
N ALA A 54 -1.29 -3.12 -21.23
CA ALA A 54 -1.59 -2.69 -19.87
C ALA A 54 -3.09 -2.45 -19.65
N GLU A 55 -3.75 -1.82 -20.63
CA GLU A 55 -5.20 -1.59 -20.62
C GLU A 55 -6.00 -2.91 -20.53
N GLN A 56 -5.57 -3.94 -21.28
CA GLN A 56 -6.20 -5.25 -21.25
C GLN A 56 -5.97 -5.97 -19.92
N LEU A 57 -4.74 -5.92 -19.40
CA LEU A 57 -4.39 -6.51 -18.10
C LEU A 57 -5.17 -5.83 -16.96
N ALA A 58 -5.28 -4.50 -16.98
CA ALA A 58 -6.08 -3.75 -16.01
C ALA A 58 -7.57 -4.12 -16.05
N GLY A 59 -8.08 -4.59 -17.19
CA GLY A 59 -9.46 -5.04 -17.34
C GLY A 59 -9.77 -6.43 -16.78
N ILE A 60 -8.75 -7.25 -16.53
CA ILE A 60 -8.89 -8.63 -16.05
C ILE A 60 -8.22 -8.89 -14.69
N ALA A 61 -7.43 -7.92 -14.20
CA ALA A 61 -6.77 -8.01 -12.91
C ALA A 61 -7.79 -8.06 -11.75
N SER A 62 -7.35 -8.63 -10.63
CA SER A 62 -8.10 -8.59 -9.37
C SER A 62 -7.82 -7.32 -8.55
N ALA A 63 -6.68 -6.68 -8.78
CA ALA A 63 -6.35 -5.33 -8.30
C ALA A 63 -5.31 -4.67 -9.23
N LEU A 64 -5.32 -3.34 -9.27
CA LEU A 64 -4.33 -2.51 -9.96
C LEU A 64 -3.45 -1.81 -8.93
N TYR A 65 -2.14 -2.01 -9.03
CA TYR A 65 -1.13 -1.32 -8.24
C TYR A 65 -0.32 -0.34 -9.11
N LEU A 66 -0.33 0.94 -8.75
CA LEU A 66 0.41 2.00 -9.44
C LEU A 66 1.42 2.62 -8.48
N ASN A 67 2.69 2.70 -8.86
CA ASN A 67 3.73 3.31 -8.04
C ASN A 67 4.39 4.48 -8.76
N MET A 68 4.41 5.65 -8.11
CA MET A 68 4.89 6.91 -8.69
C MET A 68 6.42 7.05 -8.71
N GLY A 69 7.16 6.06 -8.21
CA GLY A 69 8.61 6.04 -8.25
C GLY A 69 9.13 5.98 -9.68
N THR A 70 10.17 6.76 -9.99
CA THR A 70 10.81 6.78 -11.32
C THR A 70 9.85 7.05 -12.49
N LEU A 71 8.76 7.77 -12.23
CA LEU A 71 7.69 8.07 -13.19
C LEU A 71 8.22 8.74 -14.47
N SER A 72 7.78 8.24 -15.63
CA SER A 72 7.99 8.88 -16.93
C SER A 72 6.66 9.40 -17.47
N LYS A 73 6.71 10.29 -18.47
CA LYS A 73 5.49 10.77 -19.15
C LYS A 73 4.70 9.63 -19.79
N GLU A 74 5.39 8.58 -20.25
CA GLU A 74 4.78 7.44 -20.90
C GLU A 74 4.13 6.51 -19.89
N SER A 75 4.84 6.15 -18.81
CA SER A 75 4.24 5.34 -17.75
C SER A 75 3.07 6.06 -17.08
N TYR A 76 3.10 7.39 -16.94
CA TYR A 76 1.96 8.17 -16.46
C TYR A 76 0.71 7.99 -17.34
N LYS A 77 0.85 8.06 -18.67
CA LYS A 77 -0.27 7.84 -19.59
C LYS A 77 -0.84 6.42 -19.42
N THR A 78 0.04 5.42 -19.35
CA THR A 78 -0.34 4.02 -19.13
C THR A 78 -1.06 3.84 -17.78
N MET A 79 -0.59 4.48 -16.71
CA MET A 79 -1.24 4.47 -15.39
C MET A 79 -2.65 5.05 -15.43
N VAL A 80 -2.83 6.21 -16.07
CA VAL A 80 -4.15 6.86 -16.21
C VAL A 80 -5.10 5.98 -17.04
N ALA A 81 -4.65 5.45 -18.18
CA ALA A 81 -5.46 4.58 -19.03
C ALA A 81 -5.90 3.30 -18.29
N SER A 82 -4.95 2.63 -17.62
CA SER A 82 -5.19 1.43 -16.81
C SER A 82 -6.15 1.71 -15.65
N GLY A 83 -5.94 2.82 -14.93
CA GLY A 83 -6.79 3.22 -13.80
C GLY A 83 -8.22 3.50 -14.23
N ARG A 84 -8.43 4.14 -15.39
CA ARG A 84 -9.79 4.36 -15.94
C ARG A 84 -10.49 3.04 -16.27
N ILE A 85 -9.77 2.04 -16.78
CA ILE A 85 -10.34 0.71 -17.06
C ILE A 85 -10.67 -0.02 -15.77
N ALA A 86 -9.72 -0.09 -14.83
CA ALA A 86 -9.91 -0.72 -13.54
C ALA A 86 -11.14 -0.13 -12.82
N LYS A 87 -11.30 1.20 -12.83
CA LYS A 87 -12.45 1.85 -12.21
C LYS A 87 -13.78 1.47 -12.86
N ARG A 88 -13.86 1.45 -14.19
CA ARG A 88 -15.07 1.00 -14.91
C ARG A 88 -15.44 -0.45 -14.62
N ARG A 89 -14.47 -1.29 -14.28
CA ARG A 89 -14.66 -2.71 -13.95
C ARG A 89 -14.88 -2.96 -12.45
N GLY A 90 -14.77 -1.95 -11.60
CA GLY A 90 -14.85 -2.10 -10.15
C GLY A 90 -13.63 -2.83 -9.57
N ILE A 91 -12.49 -2.79 -10.25
CA ILE A 91 -11.23 -3.36 -9.80
C ILE A 91 -10.55 -2.35 -8.86
N PRO A 92 -10.15 -2.75 -7.64
CA PRO A 92 -9.52 -1.86 -6.67
C PRO A 92 -8.21 -1.29 -7.21
N ILE A 93 -8.02 0.01 -7.02
CA ILE A 93 -6.81 0.75 -7.42
C ILE A 93 -6.05 1.18 -6.16
N VAL A 94 -4.79 0.75 -6.07
CA VAL A 94 -3.83 1.16 -5.04
C VAL A 94 -2.76 2.04 -5.66
N VAL A 95 -2.58 3.25 -5.16
CA VAL A 95 -1.52 4.17 -5.60
C VAL A 95 -0.49 4.37 -4.49
N ASP A 96 0.76 4.09 -4.78
CA ASP A 96 1.92 4.43 -3.94
C ASP A 96 2.53 5.75 -4.42
N ILE A 97 2.36 6.81 -3.60
CA ILE A 97 2.71 8.20 -3.91
C ILE A 97 4.19 8.51 -3.67
N VAL A 98 5.07 7.52 -3.90
CA VAL A 98 6.52 7.61 -3.72
C VAL A 98 7.06 8.97 -4.16
N ALA A 99 7.83 9.61 -3.28
CA ALA A 99 8.48 10.89 -3.47
C ALA A 99 7.54 12.12 -3.54
N ALA A 100 6.26 12.01 -3.20
CA ALA A 100 5.45 13.18 -2.88
C ALA A 100 6.12 13.99 -1.76
N GLY A 101 6.28 15.30 -1.96
CA GLY A 101 7.02 16.18 -1.05
C GLY A 101 8.53 16.28 -1.30
N ALA A 102 9.13 15.41 -2.13
CA ALA A 102 10.55 15.52 -2.47
C ALA A 102 10.83 16.70 -3.42
N THR A 103 9.90 16.97 -4.35
CA THR A 103 9.93 18.11 -5.27
C THR A 103 8.50 18.60 -5.53
N GLU A 104 8.34 19.82 -6.04
CA GLU A 104 7.04 20.29 -6.51
C GLU A 104 6.49 19.39 -7.63
N LEU A 105 7.36 18.94 -8.55
CA LEU A 105 6.97 18.10 -9.68
C LEU A 105 6.40 16.75 -9.23
N THR A 106 7.07 16.05 -8.30
CA THR A 106 6.61 14.74 -7.80
C THR A 106 5.33 14.87 -6.98
N THR A 107 5.19 15.95 -6.21
CA THR A 107 3.94 16.30 -5.50
C THR A 107 2.79 16.55 -6.47
N ASN A 108 3.00 17.39 -7.48
CA ASN A 108 1.98 17.76 -8.46
C ASN A 108 1.57 16.56 -9.32
N ASN A 109 2.51 15.71 -9.73
CA ASN A 109 2.19 14.48 -10.46
C ASN A 109 1.34 13.51 -9.63
N SER A 110 1.63 13.39 -8.33
CA SER A 110 0.85 12.57 -7.41
C SER A 110 -0.58 13.11 -7.28
N LYS A 111 -0.75 14.39 -6.94
CA LYS A 111 -2.08 15.03 -6.86
C LYS A 111 -2.86 14.88 -8.16
N LYS A 112 -2.22 15.17 -9.29
CA LYS A 112 -2.84 15.06 -10.61
C LYS A 112 -3.28 13.63 -10.94
N LEU A 113 -2.47 12.61 -10.63
CA LEU A 113 -2.90 11.22 -10.84
C LEU A 113 -4.13 10.89 -9.98
N LEU A 114 -4.12 11.27 -8.70
CA LEU A 114 -5.25 11.03 -7.79
C LEU A 114 -6.54 11.75 -8.24
N GLU A 115 -6.42 12.87 -8.96
CA GLU A 115 -7.55 13.56 -9.60
C GLU A 115 -7.98 12.90 -10.93
N ASP A 116 -7.02 12.48 -11.75
CA ASP A 116 -7.27 11.89 -13.07
C ASP A 116 -7.91 10.49 -12.99
N ILE A 117 -7.69 9.77 -11.89
CA ILE A 117 -8.28 8.45 -11.60
C ILE A 117 -8.87 8.43 -10.18
N LYS A 118 -10.13 7.98 -10.03
CA LYS A 118 -10.78 7.84 -8.71
C LYS A 118 -10.20 6.64 -7.95
N VAL A 119 -9.09 6.86 -7.24
CA VAL A 119 -8.30 5.85 -6.51
C VAL A 119 -9.02 5.36 -5.26
N ASP A 120 -8.93 4.06 -4.99
CA ASP A 120 -9.57 3.45 -3.83
C ASP A 120 -8.67 3.44 -2.57
N ILE A 121 -7.36 3.24 -2.76
CA ILE A 121 -6.36 3.25 -1.67
C ILE A 121 -5.13 4.06 -2.10
N VAL A 122 -4.73 5.04 -1.30
CA VAL A 122 -3.48 5.79 -1.46
C VAL A 122 -2.55 5.45 -0.30
N LYS A 123 -1.33 5.05 -0.62
CA LYS A 123 -0.30 4.72 0.36
C LYS A 123 0.93 5.58 0.18
N GLY A 124 1.50 6.04 1.28
CA GLY A 124 2.82 6.66 1.35
C GLY A 124 3.40 6.53 2.76
N ASN A 125 4.59 7.05 2.98
CA ASN A 125 5.08 7.31 4.34
C ASN A 125 4.37 8.52 4.96
N LYS A 126 4.53 8.73 6.28
CA LYS A 126 3.88 9.86 6.98
C LYS A 126 4.20 11.24 6.37
N GLY A 127 5.41 11.45 5.85
CA GLY A 127 5.79 12.70 5.18
C GLY A 127 5.04 12.88 3.87
N GLU A 128 5.07 11.88 2.99
CA GLU A 128 4.37 11.89 1.69
C GLU A 128 2.87 12.11 1.85
N VAL A 129 2.24 11.38 2.78
CA VAL A 129 0.80 11.53 3.07
C VAL A 129 0.49 12.90 3.67
N SER A 130 1.34 13.39 4.59
CA SER A 130 1.19 14.74 5.15
C SER A 130 1.27 15.81 4.06
N THR A 131 2.14 15.67 3.07
CA THR A 131 2.24 16.63 1.95
C THR A 131 0.98 16.65 1.08
N ILE A 132 0.40 15.47 0.80
CA ILE A 132 -0.83 15.40 -0.01
C ILE A 132 -2.03 15.94 0.77
N CYS A 133 -2.16 15.62 2.06
CA CYS A 133 -3.27 16.10 2.90
C CYS A 133 -3.14 17.61 3.25
N GLY A 134 -1.90 18.08 3.44
CA GLY A 134 -1.59 19.43 3.94
C GLY A 134 -1.82 20.56 2.94
N GLY A 135 -2.08 20.26 1.66
CA GLY A 135 -2.27 21.29 0.61
C GLY A 135 -3.40 22.29 0.85
N LYS A 136 -4.30 22.06 1.82
CA LYS A 136 -5.31 23.02 2.28
C LYS A 136 -5.04 23.61 3.67
N ALA A 137 -4.11 23.05 4.44
CA ALA A 137 -3.80 23.49 5.81
C ALA A 137 -3.11 24.88 5.84
N GLU A 138 -2.46 25.29 4.74
CA GLU A 138 -1.95 26.65 4.58
C GLU A 138 -3.06 27.72 4.54
N VAL A 139 -4.32 27.35 4.30
CA VAL A 139 -5.45 28.31 4.16
C VAL A 139 -6.25 28.50 5.47
N ARG A 140 -5.98 27.69 6.51
CA ARG A 140 -6.70 27.76 7.79
C ARG A 140 -5.82 28.04 8.99
N GLY A 141 -4.82 28.93 8.88
CA GLY A 141 -4.25 29.66 10.02
C GLY A 141 -3.88 28.83 11.27
N VAL A 142 -3.48 27.56 11.13
CA VAL A 142 -2.99 26.77 12.27
C VAL A 142 -1.47 26.81 12.21
N GLU A 143 -0.92 27.78 12.93
CA GLU A 143 0.51 27.92 13.14
C GLU A 143 1.10 26.63 13.73
N ALA A 144 2.04 26.03 12.99
CA ALA A 144 3.23 25.34 13.48
C ALA A 144 3.13 24.44 14.73
N MET A 145 2.02 23.73 14.95
CA MET A 145 2.09 22.48 15.72
C MET A 145 2.67 21.39 14.81
N SER A 146 3.47 20.48 15.38
CA SER A 146 4.15 19.45 14.59
C SER A 146 3.10 18.73 13.72
N HIS A 147 3.29 18.75 12.39
CA HIS A 147 2.31 18.18 11.45
C HIS A 147 2.07 16.68 11.69
N GLN A 148 2.94 16.04 12.47
CA GLN A 148 2.84 14.65 12.87
C GLN A 148 1.77 14.39 13.96
N ASP A 149 1.53 15.33 14.87
CA ASP A 149 0.62 15.13 16.01
C ASP A 149 -0.86 15.11 15.59
N ASN A 150 -1.19 15.71 14.44
CA ASN A 150 -2.56 15.77 13.91
C ASN A 150 -2.75 15.04 12.56
N LEU A 151 -1.76 14.24 12.14
CA LEU A 151 -1.79 13.59 10.82
C LEU A 151 -3.02 12.70 10.63
N LEU A 152 -3.46 11.98 11.67
CA LEU A 152 -4.62 11.09 11.56
C LEU A 152 -5.92 11.84 11.26
N GLU A 153 -6.14 13.03 11.84
CA GLU A 153 -7.33 13.83 11.55
C GLU A 153 -7.25 14.45 10.15
N LEU A 154 -6.09 14.94 9.72
CA LEU A 154 -5.88 15.40 8.34
C LEU A 154 -6.16 14.28 7.33
N MET A 155 -5.71 13.06 7.63
CA MET A 155 -5.99 11.90 6.79
C MET A 155 -7.49 11.59 6.77
N LYS A 156 -8.18 11.65 7.91
CA LYS A 156 -9.63 11.42 7.96
C LYS A 156 -10.40 12.41 7.09
N ASP A 157 -10.07 13.70 7.19
CA ASP A 157 -10.73 14.74 6.40
C ASP A 157 -10.47 14.56 4.91
N TYR A 158 -9.22 14.27 4.52
CA TYR A 158 -8.87 13.98 3.13
C TYR A 158 -9.62 12.74 2.62
N SER A 159 -9.62 11.65 3.38
CA SER A 159 -10.32 10.41 3.01
C SER A 159 -11.82 10.61 2.83
N LYS A 160 -12.48 11.40 3.69
CA LYS A 160 -13.90 11.75 3.54
C LYS A 160 -14.15 12.57 2.27
N GLU A 161 -13.30 13.56 1.99
CA GLU A 161 -13.46 14.45 0.84
C GLU A 161 -13.27 13.70 -0.48
N HIS A 162 -12.26 12.83 -0.54
CA HIS A 162 -11.87 12.13 -1.77
C HIS A 162 -12.45 10.73 -1.92
N GLU A 163 -13.22 10.26 -0.93
CA GLU A 163 -13.78 8.90 -0.87
C GLU A 163 -12.73 7.81 -1.10
N THR A 164 -11.57 7.95 -0.44
CA THR A 164 -10.40 7.09 -0.63
C THR A 164 -9.81 6.67 0.72
N VAL A 165 -9.22 5.48 0.79
CA VAL A 165 -8.48 5.03 1.97
C VAL A 165 -7.07 5.57 1.94
N LEU A 166 -6.63 6.21 3.02
CA LEU A 166 -5.23 6.62 3.19
C LEU A 166 -4.47 5.66 4.09
N VAL A 167 -3.25 5.30 3.68
CA VAL A 167 -2.30 4.50 4.45
C VAL A 167 -0.99 5.29 4.60
N ALA A 168 -0.66 5.68 5.83
CA ALA A 168 0.58 6.37 6.17
C ALA A 168 1.49 5.47 6.99
N SER A 169 2.56 4.95 6.38
CA SER A 169 3.47 4.02 7.07
C SER A 169 4.49 4.72 7.96
N GLY A 170 4.87 4.06 9.05
CA GLY A 170 5.89 4.50 10.01
C GLY A 170 6.09 3.49 11.14
N ALA A 171 6.61 3.92 12.30
CA ALA A 171 6.72 3.02 13.47
C ALA A 171 5.35 2.52 13.98
N VAL A 172 4.30 3.32 13.75
CA VAL A 172 2.91 2.93 13.82
C VAL A 172 2.28 3.39 12.53
N ASP A 173 1.72 2.46 11.76
CA ASP A 173 1.04 2.77 10.51
C ASP A 173 -0.37 3.28 10.81
N TYR A 174 -0.79 4.32 10.09
CA TYR A 174 -2.14 4.85 10.15
C TYR A 174 -2.90 4.46 8.90
N VAL A 175 -4.11 3.94 9.08
CA VAL A 175 -5.03 3.61 7.99
C VAL A 175 -6.37 4.27 8.29
N THR A 176 -7.00 4.93 7.31
CA THR A 176 -8.34 5.50 7.51
C THR A 176 -9.11 5.58 6.20
N ASP A 177 -10.41 5.33 6.25
CA ASP A 177 -11.37 5.61 5.18
C ASP A 177 -12.13 6.93 5.43
N GLY A 178 -11.71 7.68 6.46
CA GLY A 178 -12.37 8.89 6.92
C GLY A 178 -13.41 8.66 8.01
N ARG A 179 -13.99 7.46 8.13
CA ARG A 179 -14.99 7.11 9.14
C ARG A 179 -14.40 6.26 10.26
N LYS A 180 -13.63 5.25 9.88
CA LYS A 180 -12.89 4.36 10.77
C LYS A 180 -11.40 4.58 10.59
N SER A 181 -10.65 4.37 11.66
CA SER A 181 -9.20 4.39 11.59
C SER A 181 -8.60 3.16 12.26
N TYR A 182 -7.47 2.69 11.71
CA TYR A 182 -6.72 1.58 12.26
C TYR A 182 -5.28 2.03 12.53
N LEU A 183 -4.76 1.69 13.71
CA LEU A 183 -3.36 1.86 14.06
C LEU A 183 -2.69 0.50 14.09
N VAL A 184 -1.76 0.27 13.17
CA VAL A 184 -1.00 -0.99 13.08
C VAL A 184 0.36 -0.80 13.75
N LYS A 185 0.66 -1.62 14.76
CA LYS A 185 1.89 -1.53 15.58
C LYS A 185 2.85 -2.70 15.33
N ASN A 186 2.68 -3.38 14.20
CA ASN A 186 3.58 -4.44 13.75
C ASN A 186 4.74 -3.86 12.95
N GLY A 187 5.86 -4.59 12.90
CA GLY A 187 7.04 -4.23 12.10
C GLY A 187 8.33 -4.15 12.91
N SER A 188 9.43 -3.94 12.19
CA SER A 188 10.77 -3.79 12.75
C SER A 188 11.55 -2.66 12.05
N PRO A 189 12.49 -1.98 12.75
CA PRO A 189 13.30 -0.93 12.14
C PRO A 189 14.12 -1.39 10.92
N GLU A 190 14.56 -2.66 10.89
CA GLU A 190 15.36 -3.22 9.79
C GLU A 190 14.61 -3.23 8.45
N MET A 191 13.26 -3.21 8.46
CA MET A 191 12.45 -3.08 7.25
C MET A 191 12.76 -1.78 6.50
N GLY A 192 13.13 -0.71 7.22
CA GLY A 192 13.55 0.57 6.63
C GLY A 192 14.95 0.54 5.99
N LEU A 193 15.73 -0.50 6.22
CA LEU A 193 17.06 -0.68 5.62
C LEU A 193 16.99 -1.37 4.25
N ILE A 194 15.84 -1.92 3.88
CA ILE A 194 15.62 -2.60 2.60
C ILE A 194 14.99 -1.64 1.61
N VAL A 195 15.74 -1.30 0.56
CA VAL A 195 15.23 -0.48 -0.54
C VAL A 195 13.98 -1.14 -1.15
N GLY A 196 12.93 -0.36 -1.32
CA GLY A 196 11.68 -0.84 -1.92
C GLY A 196 10.73 -1.56 -0.96
N SER A 197 11.06 -1.74 0.32
CA SER A 197 10.16 -2.41 1.28
C SER A 197 8.78 -1.73 1.36
N GLY A 198 8.74 -0.39 1.32
CA GLY A 198 7.51 0.38 1.18
C GLY A 198 6.70 -0.01 -0.06
N CYS A 199 7.34 -0.10 -1.22
CA CYS A 199 6.70 -0.48 -2.48
C CYS A 199 6.15 -1.91 -2.45
N VAL A 200 6.86 -2.83 -1.78
CA VAL A 200 6.37 -4.20 -1.56
C VAL A 200 5.12 -4.20 -0.68
N SER A 201 5.10 -3.43 0.41
CA SER A 201 3.91 -3.33 1.26
C SER A 201 2.70 -2.75 0.51
N SER A 202 2.90 -1.76 -0.37
CA SER A 202 1.84 -1.22 -1.24
C SER A 202 1.26 -2.28 -2.19
N ALA A 203 2.12 -3.12 -2.76
CA ALA A 203 1.70 -4.23 -3.61
C ALA A 203 0.93 -5.32 -2.82
N ILE A 204 1.32 -5.59 -1.58
CA ILE A 204 0.61 -6.51 -0.69
C ILE A 204 -0.76 -5.92 -0.30
N VAL A 205 -0.86 -4.61 -0.06
CA VAL A 205 -2.16 -3.94 0.14
C VAL A 205 -3.08 -4.17 -1.07
N ALA A 206 -2.56 -4.11 -2.30
CA ALA A 206 -3.33 -4.45 -3.50
C ALA A 206 -3.77 -5.93 -3.54
N ALA A 207 -2.92 -6.86 -3.09
CA ALA A 207 -3.30 -8.27 -2.98
C ALA A 207 -4.44 -8.50 -1.97
N PHE A 208 -4.44 -7.78 -0.86
CA PHE A 208 -5.50 -7.86 0.15
C PHE A 208 -6.80 -7.19 -0.31
N SER A 209 -6.72 -6.05 -1.00
CA SER A 209 -7.91 -5.35 -1.52
C SER A 209 -8.63 -6.16 -2.62
N ALA A 210 -7.91 -7.04 -3.33
CA ALA A 210 -8.49 -7.98 -4.28
C ALA A 210 -9.44 -9.01 -3.63
N VAL A 211 -9.31 -9.27 -2.32
CA VAL A 211 -10.10 -10.29 -1.61
C VAL A 211 -10.95 -9.75 -0.47
N GLN A 212 -10.70 -8.53 -0.03
CA GLN A 212 -11.42 -7.85 1.05
C GLN A 212 -11.98 -6.51 0.54
N ARG A 213 -13.31 -6.38 0.58
CA ARG A 213 -14.04 -5.20 0.07
C ARG A 213 -13.97 -3.99 1.00
N ASP A 214 -13.81 -4.20 2.30
CA ASP A 214 -13.50 -3.10 3.23
C ASP A 214 -12.02 -2.74 3.05
N TYR A 215 -11.74 -1.73 2.23
CA TYR A 215 -10.37 -1.35 1.87
C TYR A 215 -9.56 -0.80 3.05
N GLY A 216 -10.21 -0.22 4.06
CA GLY A 216 -9.55 0.20 5.29
C GLY A 216 -9.08 -1.01 6.08
N LEU A 217 -9.96 -1.99 6.28
CA LEU A 217 -9.59 -3.26 6.90
C LEU A 217 -8.56 -4.03 6.07
N ALA A 218 -8.71 -4.10 4.75
CA ALA A 218 -7.77 -4.78 3.85
C ALA A 218 -6.36 -4.22 4.00
N SER A 219 -6.24 -2.89 4.04
CA SER A 219 -4.97 -2.19 4.23
C SER A 219 -4.37 -2.44 5.61
N ALA A 220 -5.18 -2.39 6.67
CA ALA A 220 -4.70 -2.65 8.03
C ALA A 220 -4.20 -4.10 8.21
N LEU A 221 -4.92 -5.09 7.66
CA LEU A 221 -4.52 -6.49 7.69
C LEU A 221 -3.23 -6.73 6.87
N ALA A 222 -3.11 -6.12 5.68
CA ALA A 222 -1.92 -6.20 4.85
C ALA A 222 -0.68 -5.63 5.55
N MET A 223 -0.81 -4.46 6.17
CA MET A 223 0.29 -3.83 6.92
C MET A 223 0.66 -4.65 8.16
N SER A 224 -0.32 -5.24 8.86
CA SER A 224 -0.05 -6.11 10.01
C SER A 224 0.69 -7.38 9.59
N TYR A 225 0.23 -8.05 8.53
CA TYR A 225 0.91 -9.21 7.93
C TYR A 225 2.37 -8.88 7.53
N PHE A 226 2.56 -7.76 6.83
CA PHE A 226 3.89 -7.30 6.42
C PHE A 226 4.80 -7.01 7.62
N GLY A 227 4.24 -6.38 8.66
CA GLY A 227 4.96 -6.08 9.90
C GLY A 227 5.32 -7.34 10.70
N ILE A 228 4.42 -8.31 10.83
CA ILE A 228 4.70 -9.60 11.51
C ILE A 228 5.84 -10.33 10.79
N ALA A 229 5.83 -10.37 9.46
CA ALA A 229 6.94 -10.94 8.70
C ALA A 229 8.27 -10.23 9.00
N GLY A 230 8.26 -8.90 9.14
CA GLY A 230 9.45 -8.12 9.49
C GLY A 230 9.96 -8.43 10.89
N GLU A 231 9.07 -8.58 11.87
CA GLU A 231 9.41 -8.97 13.23
C GLU A 231 10.04 -10.36 13.30
N ILE A 232 9.49 -11.33 12.57
CA ILE A 232 10.04 -12.69 12.49
C ILE A 232 11.44 -12.65 11.88
N ALA A 233 11.59 -11.96 10.74
CA ALA A 233 12.87 -11.84 10.05
C ALA A 233 13.93 -11.15 10.92
N SER A 234 13.57 -10.09 11.66
CA SER A 234 14.48 -9.35 12.54
C SER A 234 15.09 -10.25 13.62
N ARG A 235 14.32 -11.17 14.21
CA ARG A 235 14.81 -12.09 15.26
C ARG A 235 15.88 -13.08 14.79
N VAL A 236 15.89 -13.41 13.50
CA VAL A 236 16.77 -14.46 12.93
C VAL A 236 17.88 -13.90 12.05
N SER A 237 17.86 -12.59 11.76
CA SER A 237 18.79 -11.96 10.83
C SER A 237 19.93 -11.27 11.55
N LYS A 238 21.13 -11.31 10.95
CA LYS A 238 22.33 -10.68 11.52
C LYS A 238 22.68 -9.36 10.85
N LEU A 239 22.46 -9.27 9.54
CA LEU A 239 22.78 -8.12 8.69
C LEU A 239 21.71 -7.93 7.62
N THR A 240 21.77 -6.81 6.90
CA THR A 240 20.75 -6.37 5.92
C THR A 240 20.49 -7.40 4.81
N GLY A 241 21.53 -8.04 4.27
CA GLY A 241 21.38 -9.09 3.25
C GLY A 241 20.59 -10.30 3.75
N THR A 242 20.95 -10.82 4.93
CA THR A 242 20.21 -11.93 5.56
C THR A 242 18.78 -11.53 5.94
N PHE A 243 18.58 -10.27 6.37
CA PHE A 243 17.26 -9.75 6.67
C PHE A 243 16.36 -9.75 5.45
N LYS A 244 16.85 -9.30 4.28
CA LYS A 244 16.08 -9.31 3.03
C LYS A 244 15.59 -10.73 2.68
N CYS A 245 16.47 -11.72 2.75
CA CYS A 245 16.10 -13.11 2.46
C CYS A 245 15.09 -13.65 3.49
N ASN A 246 15.41 -13.53 4.78
CA ASN A 246 14.55 -14.02 5.85
C ASN A 246 13.19 -13.30 5.88
N PHE A 247 13.11 -12.06 5.40
CA PHE A 247 11.86 -11.31 5.30
C PHE A 247 10.95 -11.87 4.21
N SER A 248 11.49 -12.15 3.02
CA SER A 248 10.77 -12.85 1.95
C SER A 248 10.30 -14.24 2.40
N ASP A 249 11.18 -15.02 3.03
CA ASP A 249 10.81 -16.34 3.59
C ASP A 249 9.71 -16.23 4.66
N SER A 250 9.73 -15.18 5.49
CA SER A 250 8.73 -14.95 6.52
C SER A 250 7.37 -14.58 5.92
N LEU A 251 7.33 -13.73 4.88
CA LEU A 251 6.10 -13.45 4.13
C LEU A 251 5.51 -14.76 3.60
N PHE A 252 6.31 -15.53 2.85
CA PHE A 252 5.88 -16.80 2.29
C PHE A 252 5.38 -17.79 3.36
N SER A 253 6.14 -17.97 4.44
CA SER A 253 5.78 -18.89 5.53
C SER A 253 4.47 -18.48 6.21
N LEU A 254 4.27 -17.19 6.48
CA LEU A 254 3.03 -16.68 7.08
C LEU A 254 1.83 -16.90 6.16
N ALA A 255 1.96 -16.66 4.85
CA ALA A 255 0.88 -16.88 3.90
C ALA A 255 0.48 -18.37 3.79
N GLN A 256 1.46 -19.28 3.84
CA GLN A 256 1.22 -20.72 3.77
C GLN A 256 0.62 -21.28 5.07
N LYS A 257 1.24 -20.95 6.21
CA LYS A 257 0.85 -21.52 7.51
C LYS A 257 -0.33 -20.79 8.15
N ARG A 258 -0.57 -19.53 7.75
CA ARG A 258 -1.56 -18.62 8.35
C ARG A 258 -1.36 -18.45 9.85
N ASP A 259 -0.12 -18.63 10.29
CA ASP A 259 0.32 -18.47 11.67
C ASP A 259 0.57 -17.00 11.94
N VAL A 260 -0.52 -16.25 12.07
CA VAL A 260 -0.50 -14.80 12.24
C VAL A 260 -0.69 -14.41 13.70
N ASP A 261 -0.10 -15.19 14.62
CA ASP A 261 0.01 -14.78 16.01
C ASP A 261 0.76 -13.44 16.11
N GLY A 262 0.25 -12.53 16.95
CA GLY A 262 0.88 -11.22 17.16
C GLY A 262 0.32 -10.07 16.31
N VAL A 263 -0.88 -10.20 15.73
CA VAL A 263 -1.62 -9.05 15.16
C VAL A 263 -1.79 -7.95 16.21
N ARG A 264 -1.34 -6.74 15.90
CA ARG A 264 -1.48 -5.55 16.75
C ARG A 264 -2.13 -4.42 15.96
N ILE A 265 -3.46 -4.47 15.90
CA ILE A 265 -4.32 -3.46 15.25
C ILE A 265 -5.27 -2.88 16.30
N ASP A 266 -5.25 -1.57 16.46
CA ASP A 266 -6.26 -0.83 17.24
C ASP A 266 -7.22 -0.13 16.28
N GLU A 267 -8.53 -0.41 16.37
CA GLU A 267 -9.58 0.33 15.66
C GLU A 267 -10.02 1.55 16.49
N ARG A 268 -10.19 2.69 15.82
CA ARG A 268 -10.67 3.96 16.37
C ARG A 268 -11.82 4.53 15.57
#